data_AF-A0A3B8IK20-F1
#
_entry.id   AF-A0A3B8IK20-F1
#
_cell.length_a   1.000
_cell.length_b   1.000
_cell.length_c   1.000
_cell.angle_alpha   90.00
_cell.angle_beta   90.00
_cell.angle_gamma   90.00
#
_symmetry.space_group_name_H-M   'P 1'
#
loop_
_entity.id
_entity.type
_entity.pdbx_description
1 polymer ?
#
loop_
_entity_poly.entity_id
_entity_poly.type
_entity_poly.pdbx_seq_one_letter_code
_entity_poly.pdbx_strand_id
1 'polypeptide(L)'
;QWIVDLPSVSGWPAFYQAPQFDKSWITTDTIVKRAQNTDGLVWWGSWINEDNYAPFDIMPFVEGLDSPEDPNALLAEATTLLLGLELDSSSMDQLKLVLLSGQQGDYIWTDAWNAYQADPSESNRSVLDNRLKPTFQTILQLGEAQLM
;
A
#
# COMPACT_ATOMS: atom_id res chain seq x y z
N GLN A 1 8.67 63.36 -29.72
CA GLN A 1 9.43 62.33 -28.98
C GLN A 1 8.50 61.14 -28.85
N TRP A 2 8.82 60.04 -29.54
CA TRP A 2 7.95 58.87 -29.64
C TRP A 2 7.92 58.13 -28.30
N ILE A 3 6.73 57.95 -27.75
CA ILE A 3 6.46 57.10 -26.59
C ILE A 3 6.49 55.67 -27.12
N VAL A 4 7.66 55.02 -27.03
CA VAL A 4 7.75 53.57 -27.17
C VAL A 4 7.40 53.00 -25.80
N ASP A 5 6.11 52.87 -25.53
CA ASP A 5 5.63 51.93 -24.54
C ASP A 5 5.16 50.71 -25.32
N LEU A 6 6.04 49.70 -25.40
CA LEU A 6 5.65 48.37 -25.88
C LEU A 6 4.55 47.90 -24.93
N PRO A 7 3.38 47.42 -25.42
CA PRO A 7 2.32 46.98 -24.55
C PRO A 7 2.88 45.86 -23.67
N SER A 8 3.12 46.21 -22.41
CA SER A 8 3.54 45.26 -21.39
C SER A 8 2.49 44.15 -21.33
N VAL A 9 3.00 42.95 -21.15
CA VAL A 9 2.28 41.67 -21.13
C VAL A 9 1.42 41.52 -19.85
N SER A 10 0.72 42.58 -19.46
CA SER A 10 -0.04 42.69 -18.21
C SER A 10 -1.55 42.75 -18.45
N GLY A 11 -2.02 42.13 -19.52
CA GLY A 11 -3.44 41.85 -19.72
C GLY A 11 -3.87 40.64 -18.89
N TRP A 12 -3.93 40.81 -17.57
CA TRP A 12 -4.33 39.81 -16.56
C TRP A 12 -3.48 38.53 -16.58
N PRO A 13 -2.94 38.05 -15.44
CA PRO A 13 -2.45 36.67 -15.40
C PRO A 13 -3.63 35.80 -15.84
N ALA A 14 -3.41 35.05 -16.91
CA ALA A 14 -4.39 34.17 -17.51
C ALA A 14 -5.01 33.30 -16.42
N PHE A 15 -6.24 33.61 -15.99
CA PHE A 15 -7.17 32.73 -15.30
C PHE A 15 -7.61 31.55 -16.22
N TYR A 16 -6.72 31.12 -17.12
CA TYR A 16 -6.87 29.96 -18.00
C TYR A 16 -6.33 28.67 -17.35
N GLN A 17 -5.94 28.71 -16.08
CA GLN A 17 -5.99 27.50 -15.28
C GLN A 17 -7.41 27.40 -14.74
N ALA A 18 -8.25 26.61 -15.43
CA ALA A 18 -9.44 26.07 -14.79
C ALA A 18 -9.02 25.51 -13.42
N PRO A 19 -9.77 25.76 -12.33
CA PRO A 19 -9.34 25.28 -11.02
C PRO A 19 -9.11 23.77 -11.10
N GLN A 20 -7.96 23.30 -10.60
CA GLN A 20 -7.75 21.88 -10.40
C GLN A 20 -8.72 21.43 -9.30
N PHE A 21 -9.92 21.04 -9.71
CA PHE A 21 -10.96 20.56 -8.80
C PHE A 21 -10.76 19.10 -8.38
N ASP A 22 -9.93 18.35 -9.12
CA ASP A 22 -9.64 16.95 -8.83
C ASP A 22 -8.20 16.76 -8.34
N LYS A 23 -8.04 15.91 -7.33
CA LYS A 23 -6.75 15.42 -6.81
C LYS A 23 -5.79 16.51 -6.31
N SER A 24 -6.26 17.72 -6.06
CA SER A 24 -5.46 18.82 -5.46
C SER A 24 -4.94 18.48 -4.06
N TRP A 25 -5.51 17.47 -3.42
CA TRP A 25 -5.06 16.89 -2.15
C TRP A 25 -3.83 15.97 -2.31
N ILE A 26 -3.48 15.53 -3.53
CA ILE A 26 -2.26 14.78 -3.84
C ILE A 26 -1.18 15.77 -4.26
N THR A 27 -0.18 15.92 -3.40
CA THR A 27 0.99 16.75 -3.62
C THR A 27 2.23 15.93 -3.24
N THR A 28 3.42 16.39 -3.63
CA THR A 28 4.68 15.75 -3.22
C THR A 28 4.80 15.63 -1.70
N ASP A 29 4.24 16.57 -0.93
CA ASP A 29 4.24 16.52 0.53
C ASP A 29 3.25 15.49 1.08
N THR A 30 2.01 15.47 0.57
CA THR A 30 0.97 14.57 1.09
C THR A 30 1.23 13.11 0.73
N ILE A 31 1.80 12.81 -0.44
CA ILE A 31 2.13 11.44 -0.83
C ILE A 31 3.26 10.84 0.00
N VAL A 32 4.31 11.62 0.30
CA VAL A 32 5.43 11.18 1.15
C VAL A 32 4.95 10.92 2.57
N LYS A 33 4.12 11.82 3.12
CA LYS A 33 3.55 11.66 4.46
C LYS A 33 2.63 10.45 4.56
N ARG A 34 1.80 10.19 3.52
CA ARG A 34 0.94 9.01 3.48
C ARG A 34 1.76 7.73 3.47
N ALA A 35 2.78 7.64 2.62
CA ALA A 35 3.68 6.48 2.57
C ALA A 35 4.39 6.24 3.91
N GLN A 36 4.96 7.29 4.53
CA GLN A 36 5.59 7.19 5.84
C GLN A 36 4.63 6.74 6.94
N ASN A 37 3.39 7.22 6.90
CA ASN A 37 2.38 6.85 7.88
C ASN A 37 1.97 5.38 7.70
N THR A 38 1.68 4.93 6.48
CA THR A 38 1.32 3.53 6.20
C THR A 38 2.47 2.58 6.53
N ASP A 39 3.71 2.98 6.25
CA ASP A 39 4.91 2.20 6.60
C ASP A 39 5.04 2.03 8.12
N GLY A 40 4.93 3.13 8.86
CA GLY A 40 4.97 3.11 10.32
C GLY A 40 3.85 2.24 10.90
N LEU A 41 2.65 2.33 10.32
CA LEU A 41 1.49 1.55 10.74
C LEU A 41 1.74 0.05 10.55
N VAL A 42 2.19 -0.40 9.37
CA VAL A 42 2.42 -1.83 9.09
C VAL A 42 3.52 -2.43 9.97
N TRP A 43 4.61 -1.68 10.21
CA TRP A 43 5.75 -2.19 10.95
C TRP A 43 5.61 -2.08 12.45
N TRP A 44 5.09 -0.95 12.92
CA TRP A 44 5.10 -0.56 14.32
C TRP A 44 3.73 -0.18 14.85
N GLY A 45 2.64 -0.31 14.12
CA GLY A 45 1.32 0.14 14.58
C GLY A 45 1.24 1.66 14.75
N SER A 46 0.26 2.12 15.52
CA SER A 46 0.01 3.54 15.73
C SER A 46 -0.30 3.88 17.17
N TRP A 47 0.21 5.02 17.64
CA TRP A 47 -0.15 5.60 18.93
C TRP A 47 -1.42 6.43 18.74
N ILE A 48 -2.50 6.03 19.43
CA ILE A 48 -3.77 6.78 19.43
C ILE A 48 -3.64 7.98 20.38
N ASN A 49 -2.95 7.79 21.51
CA ASN A 49 -2.54 8.83 22.45
C ASN A 49 -1.29 8.35 23.23
N GLU A 50 -0.81 9.11 24.21
CA GLU A 50 0.42 8.79 24.96
C GLU A 50 0.37 7.44 25.70
N ASP A 51 -0.82 6.97 26.10
CA ASP A 51 -0.99 5.75 26.89
C ASP A 51 -1.54 4.56 26.07
N ASN A 52 -2.10 4.83 24.88
CA ASN A 52 -2.82 3.85 24.06
C ASN A 52 -2.09 3.60 22.74
N TYR A 53 -1.48 2.43 22.66
CA TYR A 53 -0.83 1.90 21.49
C TYR A 53 -1.69 0.85 20.80
N ALA A 54 -1.93 1.03 19.50
CA ALA A 54 -2.61 0.05 18.64
C ALA A 54 -1.56 -0.69 17.80
N PRO A 55 -1.20 -1.94 18.15
CA PRO A 55 -0.33 -2.75 17.31
C PRO A 55 -1.03 -3.08 16.00
N PHE A 56 -0.25 -3.16 14.92
CA PHE A 56 -0.76 -3.70 13.66
C PHE A 56 -0.63 -5.21 13.65
N ASP A 57 -1.77 -5.88 13.57
CA ASP A 57 -1.87 -7.33 13.46
C ASP A 57 -2.59 -7.72 12.17
N ILE A 58 -1.82 -8.25 11.22
CA ILE A 58 -2.33 -8.66 9.91
C ILE A 58 -2.90 -10.08 9.94
N MET A 59 -2.55 -10.89 10.94
CA MET A 59 -2.91 -12.32 10.95
C MET A 59 -4.43 -12.53 10.97
N PRO A 60 -5.22 -11.86 11.83
CA PRO A 60 -6.68 -12.04 11.85
C PRO A 60 -7.35 -11.61 10.54
N PHE A 61 -6.75 -10.66 9.81
CA PHE A 61 -7.24 -10.27 8.49
C PHE A 61 -7.02 -11.39 7.47
N VAL A 62 -5.81 -11.97 7.45
CA VAL A 62 -5.46 -13.06 6.51
C VAL A 62 -6.23 -14.33 6.81
N GLU A 63 -6.42 -14.69 8.08
CA GLU A 63 -7.25 -15.83 8.48
C GLU A 63 -8.73 -15.68 8.10
N GLY A 64 -9.19 -14.44 7.87
CA GLY A 64 -10.55 -14.15 7.44
C GLY A 64 -10.77 -14.26 5.93
N LEU A 65 -9.72 -14.49 5.13
CA LEU A 65 -9.80 -14.65 3.69
C LEU A 65 -10.32 -16.05 3.31
N ASP A 66 -10.84 -16.19 2.08
CA ASP A 66 -11.47 -17.43 1.61
C ASP A 66 -10.46 -18.56 1.36
N SER A 67 -9.24 -18.23 0.89
CA SER A 67 -8.20 -19.22 0.58
C SER A 67 -6.79 -18.70 0.90
N PRO A 68 -6.48 -18.49 2.19
CA PRO A 68 -5.20 -17.92 2.62
C PRO A 68 -3.99 -18.84 2.37
N GLU A 69 -4.20 -20.14 2.12
CA GLU A 69 -3.14 -21.11 1.82
C GLU A 69 -2.57 -21.00 0.40
N ASP A 70 -3.34 -20.45 -0.55
CA ASP A 70 -2.89 -20.18 -1.92
C ASP A 70 -2.39 -18.74 -2.01
N PRO A 71 -1.10 -18.50 -2.31
CA PRO A 71 -0.56 -17.15 -2.36
C PRO A 71 -1.23 -16.29 -3.45
N ASN A 72 -1.71 -16.88 -4.55
CA ASN A 72 -2.35 -16.13 -5.62
C ASN A 72 -3.77 -15.70 -5.21
N ALA A 73 -4.54 -16.61 -4.59
CA ALA A 73 -5.88 -16.31 -4.11
C ALA A 73 -5.83 -15.28 -2.97
N LEU A 74 -4.91 -15.47 -2.01
CA LEU A 74 -4.68 -14.53 -0.91
C LEU A 74 -4.40 -13.12 -1.43
N LEU A 75 -3.48 -12.97 -2.39
CA LEU A 75 -3.12 -11.65 -2.91
C LEU A 75 -4.26 -11.04 -3.74
N ALA A 76 -4.95 -11.82 -4.55
CA ALA A 76 -6.08 -11.34 -5.33
C ALA A 76 -7.21 -10.82 -4.44
N GLU A 77 -7.58 -11.58 -3.41
CA GLU A 77 -8.62 -11.18 -2.46
C GLU A 77 -8.19 -9.97 -1.62
N ALA A 78 -6.98 -10.02 -1.04
CA ALA A 78 -6.47 -8.92 -0.22
C ALA A 78 -6.36 -7.61 -1.00
N THR A 79 -5.86 -7.64 -2.24
CA THR A 79 -5.76 -6.44 -3.07
C THR A 79 -7.12 -5.94 -3.52
N THR A 80 -8.08 -6.83 -3.82
CA THR A 80 -9.46 -6.42 -4.13
C THR A 80 -10.12 -5.74 -2.93
N LEU A 81 -9.98 -6.28 -1.72
CA LEU A 81 -10.54 -5.71 -0.50
C LEU A 81 -9.89 -4.38 -0.12
N LEU A 82 -8.56 -4.27 -0.28
CA LEU A 82 -7.84 -3.07 0.10
C LEU A 82 -7.91 -1.97 -0.94
N LEU A 83 -7.85 -2.29 -2.24
CA LEU A 83 -7.76 -1.33 -3.35
C LEU A 83 -9.09 -1.10 -4.08
N GLY A 84 -10.08 -1.97 -3.88
CA GLY A 84 -11.38 -1.89 -4.55
C GLY A 84 -11.32 -2.15 -6.06
N LEU A 85 -10.21 -2.70 -6.57
CA LEU A 85 -10.00 -3.00 -7.98
C LEU A 85 -9.09 -4.21 -8.16
N GLU A 86 -9.16 -4.83 -9.34
CA GLU A 86 -8.25 -5.91 -9.74
C GLU A 86 -6.94 -5.33 -10.27
N LEU A 87 -5.81 -5.81 -9.74
CA LEU A 87 -4.49 -5.45 -10.24
C LEU A 87 -4.15 -6.20 -11.53
N ASP A 88 -3.28 -5.60 -12.35
CA ASP A 88 -2.74 -6.27 -13.51
C ASP A 88 -1.77 -7.42 -13.11
N SER A 89 -1.54 -8.34 -14.03
CA SER A 89 -0.71 -9.52 -13.76
C SER A 89 0.73 -9.19 -13.35
N SER A 90 1.30 -8.10 -13.88
CA SER A 90 2.68 -7.73 -13.55
C SER A 90 2.82 -7.19 -12.13
N SER A 91 1.85 -6.39 -11.68
CA SER A 91 1.76 -5.92 -10.30
C SER A 91 1.52 -7.09 -9.34
N MET A 92 0.66 -8.04 -9.73
CA MET A 92 0.41 -9.25 -8.95
C MET A 92 1.66 -10.13 -8.80
N ASP A 93 2.41 -10.32 -9.88
CA ASP A 93 3.67 -11.08 -9.87
C ASP A 93 4.73 -10.42 -8.99
N GLN A 94 4.80 -9.09 -8.97
CA GLN A 94 5.69 -8.35 -8.07
C GLN A 94 5.31 -8.54 -6.59
N LEU A 95 4.02 -8.43 -6.27
CA LEU A 95 3.53 -8.68 -4.90
C LEU A 95 3.82 -10.12 -4.47
N LYS A 96 3.61 -11.09 -5.37
CA LYS A 96 3.95 -12.49 -5.10
C LYS A 96 5.44 -12.68 -4.85
N LEU A 97 6.30 -12.03 -5.63
CA LEU A 97 7.73 -12.08 -5.41
C LEU A 97 8.12 -11.55 -4.02
N VAL A 98 7.48 -10.49 -3.54
CA VAL A 98 7.69 -9.95 -2.18
C VAL A 98 7.22 -10.95 -1.12
N LEU A 99 6.01 -11.51 -1.26
CA LEU A 99 5.45 -12.52 -0.33
C LEU A 99 6.36 -13.76 -0.21
N LEU A 100 6.90 -14.21 -1.34
CA LEU A 100 7.81 -15.35 -1.40
C LEU A 100 9.26 -14.98 -1.02
N SER A 101 9.52 -13.73 -0.64
CA SER A 101 10.86 -13.23 -0.28
C SER A 101 11.89 -13.42 -1.40
N GLY A 102 11.47 -13.20 -2.65
CA GLY A 102 12.30 -13.35 -3.84
C GLY A 102 12.46 -14.79 -4.34
N GLN A 103 11.89 -15.77 -3.64
CA GLN A 103 11.99 -17.18 -4.02
C GLN A 103 10.94 -17.55 -5.07
N GLN A 104 11.25 -18.59 -5.85
CA GLN A 104 10.33 -19.14 -6.84
C GLN A 104 9.61 -20.35 -6.27
N GLY A 105 8.29 -20.35 -6.35
CA GLY A 105 7.46 -21.49 -5.96
C GLY A 105 6.40 -21.13 -4.93
N ASP A 106 5.14 -21.29 -5.33
CA ASP A 106 3.99 -20.97 -4.48
C ASP A 106 3.94 -21.86 -3.22
N TYR A 107 4.50 -23.07 -3.29
CA TYR A 107 4.58 -24.02 -2.18
C TYR A 107 5.28 -23.46 -0.94
N ILE A 108 6.17 -22.47 -1.09
CA ILE A 108 6.90 -21.87 0.03
C ILE A 108 5.95 -21.15 0.98
N TRP A 109 4.95 -20.45 0.42
CA TRP A 109 3.90 -19.81 1.22
C TRP A 109 2.97 -20.87 1.80
N THR A 110 2.49 -21.78 0.96
CA THR A 110 1.54 -22.83 1.37
C THR A 110 2.11 -23.70 2.50
N ASP A 111 3.37 -24.08 2.45
CA ASP A 111 4.04 -24.86 3.50
C ASP A 111 4.17 -24.06 4.80
N ALA A 112 4.54 -22.78 4.72
CA ALA A 112 4.62 -21.91 5.89
C ALA A 112 3.25 -21.71 6.55
N TRP A 113 2.20 -21.52 5.73
CA TRP A 113 0.83 -21.41 6.19
C TRP A 113 0.37 -22.70 6.87
N ASN A 114 0.59 -23.85 6.23
CA ASN A 114 0.23 -25.16 6.80
C ASN A 114 1.00 -25.47 8.08
N ALA A 115 2.28 -25.06 8.18
CA ALA A 115 3.06 -25.19 9.41
C ALA A 115 2.47 -24.37 10.55
N TYR A 116 2.02 -23.14 10.28
CA TYR A 116 1.33 -22.30 11.26
C TYR A 116 -0.03 -22.88 11.68
N GLN A 117 -0.82 -23.37 10.73
CA GLN A 117 -2.11 -24.01 11.03
C GLN A 117 -1.96 -25.30 11.85
N ALA A 118 -0.88 -26.07 11.62
CA ALA A 118 -0.58 -27.26 12.40
C ALA A 118 -0.05 -26.94 13.80
N ASP A 119 0.75 -25.87 13.93
CA ASP A 119 1.31 -25.39 15.20
C ASP A 119 1.37 -23.84 15.20
N PRO A 120 0.40 -23.16 15.84
CA PRO A 120 0.33 -21.70 15.89
C PRO A 120 1.30 -21.11 16.94
N SER A 121 2.56 -21.57 16.92
CA SER A 121 3.62 -21.06 17.76
C SER A 121 4.12 -19.70 17.29
N GLU A 122 4.71 -18.92 18.20
CA GLU A 122 5.26 -17.60 17.90
C GLU A 122 6.32 -17.64 16.79
N SER A 123 7.07 -18.74 16.69
CA SER A 123 8.06 -18.94 15.63
C SER A 123 7.41 -19.02 14.26
N ASN A 124 6.34 -19.83 14.12
CA ASN A 124 5.64 -19.99 12.84
C ASN A 124 4.89 -18.71 12.47
N ARG A 125 4.28 -18.05 13.46
CA ARG A 125 3.67 -16.73 13.27
C ARG A 125 4.67 -15.71 12.73
N SER A 126 5.87 -15.64 13.33
CA SER A 126 6.91 -14.71 12.89
C SER A 126 7.36 -14.97 11.44
N VAL A 127 7.40 -16.23 10.99
CA VAL A 127 7.69 -16.57 9.58
C VAL A 127 6.65 -15.95 8.65
N LEU A 128 5.37 -16.05 8.99
CA LEU A 128 4.29 -15.45 8.20
C LEU A 128 4.35 -13.91 8.26
N ASP A 129 4.50 -13.32 9.44
CA ASP A 129 4.59 -11.87 9.61
C ASP A 129 5.73 -11.24 8.81
N ASN A 130 6.89 -11.89 8.77
CA ASN A 130 8.05 -11.44 7.99
C ASN A 130 7.80 -11.45 6.47
N ARG A 131 6.79 -12.17 5.99
CA ARG A 131 6.36 -12.18 4.58
C ARG A 131 5.20 -11.24 4.34
N LEU A 132 4.22 -11.23 5.24
CA LEU A 132 3.01 -10.42 5.13
C LEU A 132 3.32 -8.94 5.29
N LYS A 133 4.11 -8.52 6.29
CA LYS A 133 4.39 -7.09 6.52
C LYS A 133 5.00 -6.40 5.28
N PRO A 134 6.07 -6.90 4.64
CA PRO A 134 6.59 -6.29 3.41
C PRO A 134 5.58 -6.28 2.25
N THR A 135 4.77 -7.34 2.16
CA THR A 135 3.75 -7.46 1.10
C THR A 135 2.66 -6.41 1.27
N PHE A 136 2.07 -6.28 2.45
CA PHE A 136 1.04 -5.29 2.73
C PHE A 136 1.59 -3.86 2.71
N GLN A 137 2.85 -3.66 3.12
CA GLN A 137 3.53 -2.39 2.92
C GLN A 137 3.56 -2.02 1.42
N THR A 138 3.94 -2.97 0.56
CA THR A 138 4.00 -2.75 -0.89
C THR A 138 2.62 -2.44 -1.45
N ILE A 139 1.57 -3.17 -1.03
CA ILE A 139 0.17 -2.91 -1.45
C ILE A 139 -0.25 -1.47 -1.09
N LEU A 140 0.04 -0.99 0.13
CA LEU A 140 -0.34 0.35 0.57
C LEU A 140 0.49 1.47 -0.07
N GLN A 141 1.65 1.15 -0.65
CA GLN A 141 2.48 2.08 -1.40
C GLN A 141 2.09 2.19 -2.89
N LEU A 142 1.22 1.29 -3.38
CA LEU A 142 0.72 1.37 -4.75
C LEU A 142 -0.04 2.68 -5.00
N GLY A 143 0.05 3.20 -6.22
CA GLY A 143 -0.61 4.45 -6.60
C GLY A 143 -2.13 4.37 -6.44
N GLU A 144 -2.69 3.19 -6.66
CA GLU A 144 -4.09 2.82 -6.46
C GLU A 144 -4.51 3.03 -5.00
N ALA A 145 -3.68 2.60 -4.03
CA ALA A 145 -3.95 2.80 -2.61
C ALA A 145 -3.94 4.28 -2.22
N GLN A 146 -3.11 5.09 -2.87
CA GLN A 146 -2.98 6.52 -2.61
C GLN A 146 -4.14 7.34 -3.18
N LEU A 147 -4.94 6.77 -4.09
CA LEU A 147 -6.07 7.42 -4.75
C LEU A 147 -7.41 7.19 -4.03
N MET A 148 -7.46 6.28 -3.05
CA MET A 148 -8.60 6.11 -2.13
C MET A 148 -8.55 7.14 -0.98
#